data_AF-A0A8T9QAE7-F1
#
_entry.id   AF-A0A8T9QAE7-F1
#
_cell.length_a   1.000
_cell.length_b   1.000
_cell.length_c   1.000
_cell.angle_alpha   90.00
_cell.angle_beta   90.00
_cell.angle_gamma   90.00
#
_symmetry.space_group_name_H-M   'P 1'
#
loop_
_entity.id
_entity.type
_entity.pdbx_description
1 polymer ?
#
loop_
_entity_poly.entity_id
_entity_poly.type
_entity_poly.pdbx_seq_one_letter_code
_entity_poly.pdbx_strand_id
1 'polypeptide(L)'
;MAHLSHITNATVMPTTRTTKKASETPAKRPRGFAAMDPETQRRIASEGGKASHESGRGHRFTSEEARAAGRKGGQASRSRDVRTGA
;
A
#
# COMPACT_ATOMS: atom_id res chain seq x y z
N MET A 1 -2.29 -10.90 -46.63
CA MET A 1 -3.10 -10.08 -45.71
C MET A 1 -2.35 -10.00 -44.39
N ALA A 2 -1.90 -8.77 -44.10
CA ALA A 2 -1.19 -8.22 -42.94
C ALA A 2 -1.58 -8.83 -41.57
N HIS A 3 -0.81 -8.78 -40.48
CA HIS A 3 0.59 -8.52 -40.13
C HIS A 3 0.68 -8.89 -38.63
N LEU A 4 1.82 -9.38 -38.12
CA LEU A 4 2.05 -9.50 -36.68
C LEU A 4 2.10 -8.12 -36.02
N SER A 5 1.52 -7.95 -34.82
CA SER A 5 2.09 -7.07 -33.79
C SER A 5 1.43 -7.17 -32.41
N HIS A 6 2.17 -7.80 -31.48
CA HIS A 6 2.47 -7.38 -30.10
C HIS A 6 1.40 -6.57 -29.33
N ILE A 7 0.68 -7.22 -28.41
CA ILE A 7 0.04 -6.52 -27.29
C ILE A 7 1.17 -6.17 -26.32
N THR A 8 1.66 -4.94 -26.40
CA THR A 8 2.59 -4.36 -25.45
C THR A 8 1.90 -4.15 -24.11
N ASN A 9 2.41 -4.82 -23.10
CA ASN A 9 2.09 -4.53 -21.72
C ASN A 9 2.80 -3.23 -21.29
N ALA A 10 2.24 -2.57 -20.29
CA ALA A 10 2.78 -1.43 -19.54
C ALA A 10 2.66 -0.05 -20.18
N THR A 11 1.87 0.82 -19.53
CA THR A 11 2.36 2.08 -18.91
C THR A 11 1.26 2.62 -18.00
N VAL A 12 1.26 2.22 -16.72
CA VAL A 12 0.61 3.01 -15.66
C VAL A 12 1.75 3.77 -14.98
N MET A 13 1.84 5.07 -15.26
CA MET A 13 2.81 6.01 -14.70
C MET A 13 2.05 7.16 -14.02
N PRO A 14 2.71 7.95 -13.16
CA PRO A 14 2.79 7.73 -11.73
C PRO A 14 1.80 8.63 -10.98
N THR A 15 1.23 8.13 -9.87
CA THR A 15 0.55 9.00 -8.90
C THR A 15 1.60 9.93 -8.28
N THR A 16 1.63 11.18 -8.74
CA THR A 16 2.40 12.25 -8.10
C THR A 16 1.76 12.56 -6.75
N ARG A 17 2.18 11.81 -5.71
CA ARG A 17 1.86 12.17 -4.33
C ARG A 17 2.58 13.48 -4.00
N THR A 18 1.83 14.57 -4.07
CA THR A 18 2.18 15.91 -3.60
C THR A 18 2.94 15.83 -2.28
N THR A 19 4.25 16.13 -2.30
CA THR A 19 5.02 16.37 -1.08
C THR A 19 4.68 17.78 -0.59
N LYS A 20 3.81 17.88 0.41
CA LYS A 20 3.64 19.13 1.17
C LYS A 20 5.00 19.54 1.76
N LYS A 21 5.38 20.79 1.49
CA LYS A 21 6.53 21.50 2.07
C LYS A 21 6.47 21.35 3.60
N ALA A 22 7.41 20.58 4.17
CA ALA A 22 7.57 20.49 5.61
C ALA A 22 8.23 21.78 6.11
N SER A 23 7.64 22.35 7.14
CA SER A 23 8.04 23.58 7.83
C SER A 23 9.45 23.50 8.42
N GLU A 24 10.12 24.65 8.44
CA GLU A 24 11.48 24.91 8.93
C GLU A 24 11.59 24.69 10.45
N THR A 25 11.65 23.42 10.85
CA THR A 25 12.25 23.02 12.13
C THR A 25 13.65 22.48 11.82
N PRO A 26 14.67 22.72 12.68
CA PRO A 26 16.02 22.25 12.42
C PRO A 26 15.97 20.73 12.19
N ALA A 27 16.32 20.33 10.96
CA ALA A 27 16.16 18.96 10.50
C ALA A 27 16.90 18.01 11.46
N LYS A 28 16.14 17.17 12.15
CA LYS A 28 16.69 16.24 13.12
C LYS A 28 17.61 15.27 12.37
N ARG A 29 18.88 15.18 12.80
CA ARG A 29 19.84 14.23 12.21
C ARG A 29 19.23 12.83 12.18
N PRO A 30 19.31 12.11 11.05
CA PRO A 30 18.79 10.75 10.96
C PRO A 30 19.49 9.87 12.01
N ARG A 31 18.75 8.94 12.60
CA ARG A 31 19.25 8.00 13.61
C ARG A 31 18.66 6.61 13.36
N GLY A 32 19.35 5.59 13.87
CA GLY A 32 18.90 4.19 13.76
C GLY A 32 18.73 3.76 12.31
N PHE A 33 17.59 3.16 11.98
CA PHE A 33 17.27 2.66 10.64
C PHE A 33 17.37 3.72 9.54
N ALA A 34 17.01 4.96 9.85
CA ALA A 34 17.07 6.07 8.88
C ALA A 34 18.48 6.60 8.64
N ALA A 35 19.46 6.24 9.48
CA ALA A 35 20.87 6.63 9.33
C ALA A 35 21.72 5.57 8.64
N MET A 36 21.15 4.40 8.30
CA MET A 36 21.86 3.33 7.61
C MET A 36 22.11 3.66 6.14
N ASP A 37 23.05 2.94 5.53
CA ASP A 37 23.24 2.95 4.08
C ASP A 37 21.94 2.51 3.35
N PRO A 38 21.58 3.12 2.21
CA PRO A 38 20.36 2.79 1.48
C PRO A 38 20.22 1.32 1.07
N GLU A 39 21.31 0.63 0.75
CA GLU A 39 21.26 -0.79 0.40
C GLU A 39 20.95 -1.65 1.62
N THR A 40 21.58 -1.34 2.75
CA THR A 40 21.31 -2.00 4.03
C THR A 40 19.88 -1.78 4.48
N GLN A 41 19.38 -0.55 4.35
CA GLN A 41 18.00 -0.20 4.66
C GLN A 41 17.01 -0.99 3.80
N ARG A 42 17.27 -1.07 2.49
CA ARG A 42 16.42 -1.84 1.55
C ARG A 42 16.40 -3.32 1.88
N ARG A 43 17.56 -3.90 2.21
CA ARG A 43 17.67 -5.32 2.58
C ARG A 43 16.85 -5.61 3.83
N ILE A 44 17.06 -4.86 4.91
CA ILE A 44 16.34 -5.05 6.18
C ILE A 44 14.83 -4.81 6.02
N ALA A 45 14.42 -3.77 5.26
CA ALA A 45 13.00 -3.55 4.96
C ALA A 45 12.39 -4.73 4.21
N SER A 46 13.12 -5.28 3.23
CA SER A 46 12.69 -6.43 2.45
C SER A 46 12.59 -7.70 3.30
N GLU A 47 13.57 -7.95 4.16
CA GLU A 47 13.59 -9.06 5.12
C GLU A 47 12.44 -8.92 6.13
N GLY A 48 12.19 -7.72 6.67
CA GLY A 48 11.10 -7.46 7.60
C GLY A 48 9.71 -7.72 7.00
N GLY A 49 9.51 -7.34 5.73
CA GLY A 49 8.27 -7.64 5.00
C GLY A 49 8.08 -9.15 4.77
N LYS A 50 9.13 -9.86 4.35
CA LYS A 50 9.11 -11.32 4.16
C LYS A 50 8.83 -12.04 5.48
N ALA A 51 9.55 -11.69 6.54
CA ALA A 51 9.37 -12.27 7.87
C ALA A 51 7.95 -12.02 8.41
N SER A 52 7.38 -10.84 8.17
CA SER A 52 6.01 -10.53 8.58
C SER A 52 5.00 -11.45 7.89
N HIS A 53 5.16 -11.67 6.58
CA HIS A 53 4.31 -12.59 5.82
C HIS A 53 4.52 -14.05 6.22
N GLU A 54 5.77 -14.49 6.36
CA GLU A 54 6.15 -15.86 6.72
C GLU A 54 5.72 -16.21 8.14
N SER A 55 5.76 -15.25 9.07
CA SER A 55 5.36 -15.46 10.46
C SER A 55 3.94 -16.00 10.60
N GLY A 56 3.09 -15.81 9.59
CA GLY A 56 1.76 -16.44 9.55
C GLY A 56 0.84 -15.98 10.67
N ARG A 57 1.21 -14.94 11.43
CA ARG A 57 0.46 -14.37 12.57
C ARG A 57 -0.81 -13.62 12.12
N GLY A 58 -1.18 -13.74 10.84
CA GLY A 58 -2.41 -13.18 10.33
C GLY A 58 -3.61 -13.88 10.95
N HIS A 59 -4.59 -13.09 11.40
CA HIS A 59 -5.89 -13.62 11.81
C HIS A 59 -6.52 -14.37 10.64
N ARG A 60 -6.87 -15.63 10.85
CA ARG A 60 -7.60 -16.44 9.88
C ARG A 60 -9.09 -16.25 10.15
N PHE A 61 -9.76 -15.56 9.23
CA PHE A 61 -11.20 -15.36 9.35
C PHE A 61 -11.94 -16.68 9.16
N THR A 62 -12.91 -16.93 10.03
CA THR A 62 -13.92 -17.95 9.76
C THR A 62 -14.85 -17.47 8.64
N SER A 63 -15.57 -18.40 7.99
CA SER A 63 -16.52 -18.03 6.92
C SER A 63 -17.62 -17.09 7.40
N GLU A 64 -17.99 -17.17 8.68
CA GLU A 64 -18.97 -16.28 9.30
C GLU A 64 -18.40 -14.88 9.51
N GLU A 65 -17.18 -14.77 10.05
CA GLU A 65 -16.50 -13.47 10.25
C GLU A 65 -16.26 -12.77 8.91
N ALA A 66 -15.84 -13.49 7.87
CA ALA A 66 -15.65 -12.94 6.54
C ALA A 66 -16.98 -12.39 5.97
N ARG A 67 -18.09 -13.11 6.17
CA ARG A 67 -19.43 -12.63 5.77
C ARG A 67 -19.85 -11.40 6.57
N ALA A 68 -19.64 -11.38 7.88
CA ALA A 68 -19.99 -10.25 8.73
C ALA A 68 -19.18 -8.99 8.35
N ALA A 69 -17.87 -9.14 8.14
CA ALA A 69 -16.99 -8.07 7.68
C ALA A 69 -17.37 -7.57 6.29
N GLY A 70 -17.67 -8.46 5.35
CA GLY A 70 -18.13 -8.11 4.00
C GLY A 70 -19.47 -7.36 4.02
N ARG A 71 -20.43 -7.81 4.83
CA ARG A 71 -21.71 -7.12 5.02
C ARG A 71 -21.50 -5.72 5.57
N LYS A 72 -20.66 -5.57 6.60
CA LYS A 72 -20.33 -4.26 7.20
C LYS A 72 -19.65 -3.34 6.19
N GLY A 73 -18.71 -3.85 5.40
CA GLY A 73 -18.04 -3.10 4.34
C GLY A 73 -19.01 -2.62 3.25
N GLY A 74 -19.93 -3.49 2.82
CA GLY A 74 -20.96 -3.16 1.83
C GLY A 74 -21.99 -2.13 2.32
N GLN A 75 -22.33 -2.15 3.61
CA GLN A 75 -23.16 -1.10 4.21
C GLN A 75 -22.40 0.24 4.23
N ALA A 76 -21.13 0.25 4.64
CA ALA A 76 -20.32 1.45 4.70
C ALA A 76 -20.00 2.06 3.32
N SER A 77 -19.92 1.27 2.25
CA SER A 77 -19.77 1.79 0.88
C SER A 77 -21.07 2.41 0.37
N ARG A 78 -22.22 1.75 0.57
CA ARG A 78 -23.54 2.27 0.18
C ARG A 78 -23.91 3.55 0.95
N SER A 79 -23.59 3.62 2.24
CA SER A 79 -23.81 4.83 3.05
C SER A 79 -22.86 5.98 2.71
N ARG A 80 -21.73 5.71 2.04
CA ARG A 80 -20.86 6.77 1.51
C ARG A 80 -21.44 7.36 0.23
N ASP A 81 -21.94 6.52 -0.66
CA ASP A 81 -22.57 6.94 -1.92
C ASP A 81 -23.77 7.88 -1.67
N VAL A 82 -24.61 7.55 -0.68
CA VAL A 82 -25.75 8.39 -0.24
C VAL A 82 -25.31 9.74 0.36
N ARG A 83 -24.07 9.88 0.83
CA ARG A 83 -23.59 11.09 1.53
C ARG A 83 -22.76 12.02 0.64
N THR A 84 -22.26 11.54 -0.50
CA THR A 84 -21.51 12.32 -1.49
C THR A 84 -22.28 12.58 -2.79
N GLY A 85 -23.55 12.17 -2.87
CA GLY A 85 -24.48 12.58 -3.92
C GLY A 85 -25.35 13.76 -3.49
N ALA A 86 -24.76 14.96 -3.45
CA ALA A 86 -25.43 16.27 -3.46
C ALA A 86 -24.45 17.31 -4.03
#